data_AF-A0A6N9RKY3-F1
#
_entry.id   AF-A0A6N9RKY3-F1
#
_cell.length_a   1.000
_cell.length_b   1.000
_cell.length_c   1.000
_cell.angle_alpha   90.00
_cell.angle_beta   90.00
_cell.angle_gamma   90.00
#
_symmetry.space_group_name_H-M   'P 1'
#
loop_
_entity.id
_entity.type
_entity.pdbx_description
1 polymer ?
#
loop_
_entity_poly.entity_id
_entity_poly.type
_entity_poly.pdbx_seq_one_letter_code
_entity_poly.pdbx_strand_id
1 'polypeptide(L)'
;MADYLRHILEAIDNIQAYTADADLTAFMADRKTQDAVIRNLEVIGEACNNVAKNHPDFAAQHATVPWGFAYEMRNALAHGYFTVDLPGSTVQSLNHHQNPKKSTV
;
A
#
# COMPACT_ATOMS: atom_id res chain seq x y z
N MET A 1 -0.41 -5.15 20.96
CA MET A 1 0.70 -4.20 20.71
C MET A 1 1.94 -4.85 20.11
N ALA A 2 2.71 -5.65 20.86
CA ALA A 2 4.02 -6.15 20.41
C ALA A 2 3.95 -6.89 19.07
N ASP A 3 2.92 -7.72 18.87
CA ASP A 3 2.69 -8.40 17.59
C ASP A 3 2.44 -7.43 16.43
N TYR A 4 1.74 -6.32 16.65
CA TYR A 4 1.51 -5.32 15.60
C TYR A 4 2.82 -4.65 15.18
N LEU A 5 3.64 -4.26 16.15
CA LEU A 5 4.96 -3.66 15.87
C LEU A 5 5.88 -4.65 15.16
N ARG A 6 5.86 -5.92 15.58
CA ARG A 6 6.60 -7.00 14.92
C ARG A 6 6.14 -7.19 13.48
N HIS A 7 4.83 -7.24 13.21
CA HIS A 7 4.32 -7.36 11.85
C HIS A 7 4.70 -6.17 10.96
N ILE A 8 4.75 -4.95 11.52
CA ILE A 8 5.21 -3.76 10.79
C ILE A 8 6.68 -3.92 10.40
N LEU A 9 7.53 -4.30 11.35
CA LEU A 9 8.98 -4.45 11.10
C LEU A 9 9.26 -5.58 10.11
N GLU A 10 8.66 -6.76 10.29
CA GLU A 10 8.79 -7.89 9.36
C GLU A 10 8.36 -7.51 7.94
N ALA A 11 7.26 -6.74 7.80
CA ALA A 11 6.79 -6.29 6.50
C ALA A 11 7.73 -5.27 5.84
N ILE A 12 8.33 -4.36 6.62
CA ILE A 12 9.35 -3.42 6.14
C ILE A 12 10.59 -4.19 5.64
N ASP A 13 11.08 -5.13 6.44
CA ASP A 13 12.26 -5.95 6.10
C ASP A 13 12.02 -6.75 4.80
N ASN A 14 10.83 -7.33 4.66
CA ASN A 14 10.43 -8.03 3.43
C ASN A 14 10.44 -7.11 2.21
N ILE A 15 9.85 -5.91 2.31
CA ILE A 15 9.85 -4.94 1.20
C ILE A 15 11.28 -4.60 0.82
N GLN A 16 12.13 -4.25 1.79
CA GLN A 16 13.53 -3.93 1.55
C GLN A 16 14.27 -5.07 0.86
N ALA A 17 14.06 -6.31 1.29
CA ALA A 17 14.68 -7.49 0.70
C ALA A 17 14.21 -7.74 -0.74
N TYR A 18 12.92 -7.57 -1.03
CA TYR A 18 12.38 -7.78 -2.38
C TYR A 18 12.83 -6.71 -3.38
N THR A 19 13.15 -5.51 -2.89
CA THR A 19 13.55 -4.38 -3.74
C THR A 19 15.06 -4.12 -3.75
N ALA A 20 15.86 -4.88 -3.00
CA ALA A 20 17.26 -4.56 -2.74
C ALA A 20 18.12 -4.42 -4.01
N ASP A 21 17.89 -5.31 -4.99
CA ASP A 21 18.68 -5.37 -6.23
C ASP A 21 17.90 -4.88 -7.46
N ALA A 22 16.70 -4.33 -7.25
CA ALA A 22 15.82 -3.88 -8.33
C ALA A 22 15.94 -2.37 -8.53
N ASP A 23 16.31 -1.95 -9.73
CA ASP A 23 15.99 -0.60 -10.18
C ASP A 23 14.50 -0.46 -10.52
N LEU A 24 14.05 0.76 -10.79
CA LEU A 24 12.64 1.03 -11.09
C LEU A 24 12.15 0.24 -12.31
N THR A 25 12.97 0.07 -13.34
CA THR A 25 12.58 -0.66 -14.56
C THR A 25 12.41 -2.14 -14.28
N ALA A 26 13.35 -2.74 -13.55
CA ALA A 26 13.27 -4.14 -13.11
C ALA A 26 12.04 -4.38 -12.22
N PHE A 27 11.78 -3.49 -11.26
CA PHE A 27 10.60 -3.57 -10.39
C PHE A 27 9.28 -3.48 -11.16
N MET A 28 9.19 -2.55 -12.13
CA MET A 28 7.99 -2.40 -12.97
C MET A 28 7.74 -3.59 -13.90
N ALA A 29 8.78 -4.32 -14.28
CA ALA A 29 8.66 -5.54 -15.10
C ALA A 29 8.33 -6.79 -14.28
N ASP A 30 8.61 -6.81 -12.98
CA ASP A 30 8.37 -7.95 -12.10
C ASP A 30 7.05 -7.83 -11.31
N ARG A 31 5.99 -8.39 -11.90
CA ARG A 31 4.66 -8.40 -11.28
C ARG A 31 4.63 -9.12 -9.93
N LYS A 32 5.40 -10.20 -9.77
CA LYS A 32 5.41 -10.98 -8.52
C LYS A 32 5.98 -10.14 -7.38
N THR A 33 7.06 -9.42 -7.65
CA THR A 33 7.69 -8.51 -6.68
C THR A 33 6.76 -7.35 -6.32
N GLN A 34 6.05 -6.78 -7.30
CA GLN A 34 5.02 -5.77 -7.03
C GLN A 34 3.91 -6.31 -6.11
N ASP A 35 3.35 -7.48 -6.43
CA ASP A 35 2.30 -8.10 -5.61
C ASP A 35 2.79 -8.37 -4.17
N ALA A 36 4.04 -8.82 -4.02
CA ALA A 36 4.66 -9.05 -2.72
C ALA A 36 4.85 -7.76 -1.92
N VAL A 37 5.30 -6.68 -2.55
CA VAL A 37 5.44 -5.36 -1.92
C VAL A 37 4.08 -4.81 -1.50
N ILE A 38 3.08 -4.85 -2.39
CA ILE A 38 1.72 -4.40 -2.11
C ILE A 38 1.17 -5.14 -0.89
N ARG A 39 1.30 -6.47 -0.86
CA ARG A 39 0.82 -7.29 0.27
C ARG A 39 1.44 -6.88 1.60
N ASN A 40 2.73 -6.55 1.64
CA ASN A 40 3.41 -6.10 2.86
C ASN A 40 2.98 -4.69 3.28
N LEU A 41 2.74 -3.79 2.32
CA LEU A 41 2.15 -2.46 2.61
C LEU A 41 0.76 -2.58 3.23
N GLU A 42 -0.05 -3.55 2.81
CA GLU A 42 -1.34 -3.85 3.46
C GLU A 42 -1.18 -4.32 4.91
N VAL A 43 -0.18 -5.18 5.20
CA VAL A 43 0.12 -5.63 6.57
C VAL A 43 0.47 -4.44 7.45
N ILE A 44 1.33 -3.54 6.96
CA ILE A 44 1.74 -2.33 7.68
C ILE A 44 0.51 -1.46 7.99
N GLY A 45 -0.33 -1.20 6.98
CA GLY A 45 -1.54 -0.38 7.15
C GLY A 45 -2.51 -0.96 8.19
N GLU A 46 -2.77 -2.26 8.14
CA GLU A 46 -3.65 -2.94 9.09
C GLU A 46 -3.07 -2.94 10.52
N ALA A 47 -1.78 -3.21 10.67
CA ALA A 47 -1.11 -3.19 11.97
C ALA A 47 -1.08 -1.78 12.57
N CYS A 48 -0.79 -0.75 11.77
CA CYS A 48 -0.82 0.66 12.20
C CYS A 48 -2.22 1.09 12.65
N ASN A 49 -3.27 0.72 11.90
CA ASN A 49 -4.66 0.99 12.27
C ASN A 49 -5.02 0.34 13.62
N ASN A 50 -4.59 -0.92 13.82
CA ASN A 50 -4.83 -1.63 15.08
C ASN A 50 -4.06 -1.02 16.27
N VAL A 51 -2.85 -0.49 16.06
CA VAL A 51 -2.13 0.27 17.09
C VAL A 51 -2.88 1.54 17.45
N ALA A 52 -3.25 2.37 16.47
CA ALA A 52 -3.95 3.62 16.71
C ALA A 52 -5.32 3.41 17.41
N LYS A 53 -6.06 2.37 17.01
CA LYS A 53 -7.39 2.07 17.54
C LYS A 53 -7.35 1.47 18.95
N ASN A 54 -6.46 0.51 19.19
CA ASN A 54 -6.46 -0.27 20.42
C ASN A 54 -5.47 0.28 21.47
N HIS A 55 -4.53 1.13 21.06
CA HIS A 55 -3.49 1.71 21.92
C HIS A 55 -3.25 3.20 21.63
N PRO A 56 -4.28 4.05 21.76
CA PRO A 56 -4.23 5.45 21.35
C PRO A 56 -3.18 6.29 22.10
N ASP A 57 -2.95 6.03 23.39
CA ASP A 57 -1.95 6.76 24.19
C ASP A 57 -0.53 6.55 23.65
N PHE A 58 -0.22 5.31 23.24
CA PHE A 58 1.06 4.99 22.63
C PHE A 58 1.20 5.65 21.25
N ALA A 59 0.15 5.59 20.42
CA ALA A 59 0.16 6.25 19.13
C ALA A 59 0.37 7.77 19.27
N ALA A 60 -0.22 8.39 20.29
CA ALA A 60 -0.05 9.82 20.59
C ALA A 60 1.39 10.15 21.06
N GLN A 61 2.00 9.29 21.88
CA GLN A 61 3.41 9.44 22.29
C GLN A 61 4.38 9.29 21.10
N HIS A 62 3.97 8.54 20.07
CA HIS A 62 4.74 8.30 18.85
C HIS A 62 4.08 8.96 17.63
N ALA A 63 3.70 10.23 17.75
CA ALA A 63 3.00 10.97 16.70
C ALA A 63 3.81 11.21 15.41
N THR A 64 5.13 10.98 15.44
CA THR A 64 5.98 11.02 14.23
C THR A 64 5.74 9.83 13.30
N VAL A 65 5.20 8.73 13.83
CA VAL A 65 4.79 7.58 13.01
C VAL A 65 3.43 7.89 12.40
N PRO A 66 3.27 7.81 11.07
CA PRO A 66 2.07 8.24 10.39
C PRO A 66 0.99 7.13 10.41
N TRP A 67 0.50 6.80 11.61
CA TRP A 67 -0.40 5.65 11.85
C TRP A 67 -1.63 5.62 10.94
N GLY A 68 -2.27 6.77 10.72
CA GLY A 68 -3.46 6.88 9.86
C GLY A 68 -3.14 6.81 8.36
N PHE A 69 -2.04 7.44 7.92
CA PHE A 69 -1.63 7.46 6.52
C PHE A 69 -1.29 6.06 5.99
N ALA A 70 -0.66 5.22 6.83
CA ALA A 70 -0.35 3.83 6.47
C ALA A 70 -1.63 3.04 6.11
N TYR A 71 -2.73 3.31 6.80
CA TYR A 71 -4.04 2.71 6.50
C TYR A 71 -4.67 3.27 5.22
N GLU A 72 -4.56 4.59 4.99
CA GLU A 72 -5.05 5.22 3.76
C GLU A 72 -4.31 4.72 2.52
N MET A 73 -2.99 4.55 2.61
CA MET A 73 -2.17 3.95 1.57
C MET A 73 -2.63 2.52 1.23
N ARG A 74 -2.96 1.70 2.23
CA ARG A 74 -3.55 0.38 2.02
C ARG A 74 -4.86 0.46 1.25
N ASN A 75 -5.73 1.41 1.58
CA ASN A 75 -7.01 1.58 0.88
C ASN A 75 -6.79 2.04 -0.58
N ALA A 76 -5.83 2.93 -0.83
CA ALA A 76 -5.48 3.35 -2.18
C ALA A 76 -4.95 2.19 -3.04
N LEU A 77 -4.09 1.34 -2.47
CA LEU A 77 -3.57 0.13 -3.12
C LEU A 77 -4.67 -0.89 -3.44
N ALA A 78 -5.56 -1.15 -2.49
CA ALA A 78 -6.68 -2.09 -2.66
C ALA A 78 -7.70 -1.62 -3.72
N HIS A 79 -7.81 -0.30 -3.95
CA HIS A 79 -8.70 0.27 -4.96
C HIS A 79 -8.07 0.42 -6.36
N GLY A 80 -6.84 -0.06 -6.58
CA GLY A 80 -6.20 -0.07 -7.90
C GLY A 80 -5.71 1.30 -8.38
N TYR A 81 -5.65 2.30 -7.51
CA TYR A 81 -5.14 3.63 -7.84
C TYR A 81 -3.62 3.67 -7.73
N PHE A 82 -2.97 3.12 -8.75
CA PHE A 82 -1.62 3.55 -9.11
C PHE A 82 -1.56 3.75 -10.62
N THR A 83 -2.08 4.89 -11.07
CA THR A 83 -1.51 5.54 -12.25
C THR A 83 -0.25 6.23 -11.74
N VAL A 84 0.89 5.53 -11.73
CA VAL A 84 2.16 6.27 -11.68
C VAL A 84 2.27 6.93 -13.04
N ASP A 85 1.97 8.23 -13.12
CA ASP A 85 2.30 9.03 -14.30
C ASP A 85 3.83 9.16 -14.33
N LEU A 86 4.50 8.12 -14.84
CA LEU A 86 5.92 8.16 -15.16
C LEU A 86 6.06 9.00 -16.43
N PRO A 87 6.78 10.13 -16.42
CA PRO A 87 7.01 10.91 -17.62
C PRO A 87 7.87 10.08 -18.59
N GLY A 88 7.22 9.42 -19.55
CA GLY A 88 7.89 8.71 -20.64
C GLY A 88 7.29 7.38 -21.10
N SER A 89 6.30 6.80 -20.41
CA SER A 89 5.65 5.56 -20.87
C SER A 89 4.15 5.73 -20.99
N THR A 90 3.66 5.87 -22.23
CA THR A 90 2.25 5.74 -22.58
C THR A 90 1.76 4.35 -22.16
N VAL A 91 1.20 4.22 -20.96
CA VAL A 91 0.49 3.01 -20.55
C VAL A 91 -0.99 3.21 -20.87
N GLN A 92 -1.47 2.36 -21.77
CA GLN A 92 -2.83 2.33 -22.24
C GLN A 92 -3.80 2.08 -21.07
N SER A 93 -4.69 3.03 -20.86
CA SER A 93 -5.78 2.96 -19.89
C SER A 93 -6.67 1.75 -20.19
N LEU A 94 -6.58 0.70 -19.37
CA LEU A 94 -7.60 -0.34 -19.31
C LEU A 94 -8.83 0.24 -18.60
N ASN A 95 -9.64 0.97 -19.37
CA ASN A 95 -11.01 1.29 -19.01
C ASN A 95 -11.82 -0.02 -18.92
N HIS A 96 -11.85 -0.64 -17.74
CA HIS A 96 -12.92 -1.59 -17.44
C HIS A 96 -14.20 -0.79 -17.23
N HIS A 97 -15.14 -0.97 -18.16
CA HIS A 97 -16.49 -0.43 -18.18
C HIS A 97 -17.13 -0.34 -16.78
N GLN A 98 -17.17 0.86 -16.20
CA GLN A 98 -18.29 1.25 -15.35
C GLN A 98 -19.43 1.59 -16.31
N ASN A 99 -20.35 0.65 -16.47
CA ASN A 99 -21.61 0.83 -17.19
C ASN A 99 -22.47 1.86 -16.42
N PRO A 100 -22.71 3.09 -16.91
CA PRO A 100 -23.70 3.95 -16.31
C PRO A 100 -25.07 3.34 -16.60
N LYS A 101 -25.75 2.85 -15.55
CA LYS A 101 -27.18 2.54 -15.63
C LYS A 101 -27.88 3.74 -16.29
N LYS A 102 -28.48 3.49 -17.46
CA LYS A 102 -29.30 4.45 -18.19
C LYS A 102 -30.42 4.95 -17.27
N SER A 103 -30.60 6.27 -17.27
CA SER A 103 -31.72 6.96 -16.64
C SER A 103 -32.91 6.96 -17.60
N THR A 104 -34.02 6.30 -17.23
CA THR A 104 -35.44 6.54 -17.59
C THR A 104 -36.24 5.38 -16.98
N VAL A 105 -37.29 5.59 -16.18
CA VAL A 105 -38.45 6.48 -16.32
C VAL A 105 -38.75 7.18 -15.00
#